data_AF-G9MP79-F1
#
_entry.id   AF-G9MP79-F1
#
_cell.length_a   1.000
_cell.length_b   1.000
_cell.length_c   1.000
_cell.angle_alpha   90.00
_cell.angle_beta   90.00
_cell.angle_gamma   90.00
#
_symmetry.space_group_name_H-M   'P 1'
#
loop_
_entity.id
_entity.type
_entity.pdbx_description
1 polymer ?
#
loop_
_entity_poly.entity_id
_entity_poly.type
_entity_poly.pdbx_seq_one_letter_code
_entity_poly.pdbx_strand_id
1 'polypeptide(L)'
;MPPKSGKKVAPAPFPQSKAGKKGPKNPLIEKRPRNYGIGQDIQPKRNLSRMVKWPEYVRLQRQRKILRLRLKVPPSLAQFQHVLDRNTAAQAFKLLNKYRPETKVEKKERLLKEATAVKEGKKKEDVSKKPYTVKYGLNHVVGLIENKKASLVLIPNDVDPIELVVFLPSLCKKMGIPYAIIKGKARLGTVVHKKTAAVLALTEVRSEDKNELSKLVSAIKDGYLEKHDQVRRQWGGGIMGPKAQMRIVKKQKALEAATKI
;
A
#
# COMPACT_ATOMS: atom_id res chain seq x y z
N MET A 1 57.77 28.60 -13.36
CA MET A 1 56.35 29.04 -13.35
C MET A 1 55.96 29.40 -11.93
N PRO A 2 55.39 30.59 -11.67
CA PRO A 2 55.16 31.10 -10.33
C PRO A 2 53.95 30.42 -9.64
N PRO A 3 53.93 30.34 -8.30
CA PRO A 3 52.80 29.79 -7.55
C PRO A 3 51.58 30.72 -7.59
N LYS A 4 50.40 30.13 -7.79
CA LYS A 4 49.09 30.79 -7.91
C LYS A 4 48.78 31.67 -6.69
N SER A 5 48.50 32.94 -6.95
CA SER A 5 48.01 33.94 -6.00
C SER A 5 46.73 33.47 -5.29
N GLY A 6 46.78 33.37 -3.96
CA GLY A 6 45.61 33.10 -3.12
C GLY A 6 44.64 34.29 -3.11
N LYS A 7 43.40 34.04 -3.54
CA LYS A 7 42.29 35.00 -3.51
C LYS A 7 41.90 35.27 -2.05
N LYS A 8 42.20 36.47 -1.51
CA LYS A 8 41.70 36.91 -0.20
C LYS A 8 40.17 37.01 -0.26
N VAL A 9 39.48 36.13 0.47
CA VAL A 9 38.03 36.20 0.65
C VAL A 9 37.72 37.34 1.63
N ALA A 10 36.79 38.22 1.28
CA ALA A 10 36.39 39.34 2.12
C ALA A 10 35.75 38.86 3.44
N PRO A 11 36.02 39.52 4.57
CA PRO A 11 35.42 39.18 5.86
C PRO A 11 33.90 39.39 5.83
N ALA A 12 33.16 38.51 6.50
CA ALA A 12 31.70 38.54 6.54
C ALA A 12 31.19 39.84 7.21
N PRO A 13 30.10 40.45 6.72
CA PRO A 13 29.64 41.79 7.12
C PRO A 13 28.94 41.85 8.48
N PHE A 14 28.81 40.73 9.19
CA PHE A 14 28.18 40.70 10.51
C PHE A 14 29.21 40.38 11.59
N PRO A 15 29.36 41.23 12.62
CA PRO A 15 30.20 40.90 13.76
C PRO A 15 29.64 39.63 14.40
N GLN A 16 30.48 38.61 14.57
CA GLN A 16 30.16 37.47 15.44
C GLN A 16 29.75 38.06 16.79
N SER A 17 28.49 37.87 17.17
CA SER A 17 28.01 38.29 18.48
C SER A 17 28.92 37.63 19.52
N LYS A 18 29.71 38.45 20.22
CA LYS A 18 30.47 38.00 21.39
C LYS A 18 29.47 37.32 22.31
N ALA A 19 29.70 36.05 22.60
CA ALA A 19 28.92 35.30 23.57
C ALA A 19 28.73 36.16 24.81
N GLY A 20 27.47 36.47 25.14
CA GLY A 20 27.13 37.36 26.24
C GLY A 20 27.81 36.92 27.54
N LYS A 21 28.31 37.90 28.31
CA LYS A 21 28.84 37.70 29.66
C LYS A 21 27.83 36.86 30.47
N LYS A 22 28.28 35.71 30.99
CA LYS A 22 27.47 34.89 31.91
C LYS A 22 27.15 35.74 33.14
N GLY A 23 25.87 35.93 33.43
CA GLY A 23 25.41 36.64 34.62
C GLY A 23 25.93 36.00 35.93
N PRO A 24 25.82 36.72 37.07
CA PRO A 24 26.31 36.23 38.36
C PRO A 24 25.67 34.89 38.72
N LYS A 25 26.49 33.89 39.08
CA LYS A 25 26.02 32.56 39.50
C LYS A 25 25.48 32.66 40.92
N ASN A 26 24.22 32.30 41.12
CA ASN A 26 23.64 32.19 42.45
C ASN A 26 24.33 31.03 43.20
N PRO A 27 25.00 31.28 44.35
CA PRO A 27 25.72 30.25 45.11
C PRO A 27 24.81 29.17 45.70
N LEU A 28 23.49 29.40 45.75
CA LEU A 28 22.50 28.41 46.20
C LEU A 28 22.18 27.34 45.13
N ILE A 29 22.59 27.56 43.87
CA ILE A 29 22.32 26.62 42.77
C ILE A 29 23.56 25.79 42.50
N GLU A 30 23.54 24.53 42.95
CA GLU A 30 24.61 23.57 42.70
C GLU A 30 24.20 22.47 41.70
N LYS A 31 25.18 21.99 40.92
CA LYS A 31 24.97 20.88 39.99
C LYS A 31 24.95 19.57 40.80
N ARG A 32 23.78 18.93 40.89
CA ARG A 32 23.60 17.60 41.48
C ARG A 32 23.31 16.56 40.38
N PRO A 33 24.33 16.11 39.61
CA PRO A 33 24.11 15.11 38.57
C PRO A 33 23.81 13.77 39.22
N ARG A 34 22.85 13.03 38.65
CA ARG A 34 22.56 11.65 39.05
C ARG A 34 23.35 10.68 38.19
N ASN A 35 23.89 9.64 38.81
CA ASN A 35 24.57 8.53 38.16
C ASN A 35 23.58 7.39 37.90
N TYR A 36 23.23 7.15 36.64
CA TYR A 36 22.31 6.09 36.24
C TYR A 36 23.03 4.78 35.86
N GLY A 37 24.23 4.55 36.39
CA GLY A 37 24.91 3.26 36.34
C GLY A 37 24.14 2.16 37.06
N ILE A 38 24.57 0.91 36.88
CA ILE A 38 23.99 -0.23 37.59
C ILE A 38 24.35 -0.10 39.08
N GLY A 39 23.35 -0.20 39.97
CA GLY A 39 23.54 -0.11 41.42
C GLY A 39 23.73 1.30 41.99
N GLN A 40 23.49 2.35 41.19
CA GLN A 40 23.63 3.75 41.59
C GLN A 40 22.24 4.39 41.77
N ASP A 41 21.99 5.59 41.25
CA ASP A 41 20.69 6.27 41.37
C ASP A 41 19.56 5.54 40.63
N ILE A 42 18.32 5.81 41.06
CA ILE A 42 17.09 5.31 40.41
C ILE A 42 17.10 5.68 38.92
N GLN A 43 16.85 4.67 38.09
CA GLN A 43 16.81 4.83 36.64
C GLN A 43 15.73 5.84 36.22
N PRO A 44 16.01 6.70 35.23
CA PRO A 44 15.00 7.62 34.72
C PRO A 44 13.91 6.84 33.98
N LYS A 45 12.74 7.46 33.81
CA LYS A 45 11.69 6.91 32.95
C LYS A 45 12.22 6.78 31.51
N ARG A 46 12.10 5.59 30.94
CA ARG A 46 12.52 5.26 29.57
C ARG A 46 11.34 4.78 28.74
N ASN A 47 11.48 4.79 27.42
CA ASN A 47 10.48 4.18 26.54
C ASN A 47 10.48 2.65 26.70
N LEU A 48 9.51 2.13 27.44
CA LEU A 48 9.35 0.69 27.71
C LEU A 48 8.45 -0.02 26.69
N SER A 49 8.00 0.62 25.60
CA SER A 49 7.03 0.07 24.63
C SER A 49 7.36 -1.33 24.10
N ARG A 50 8.66 -1.67 24.00
CA ARG A 50 9.12 -3.01 23.58
C ARG A 50 8.98 -4.09 24.66
N MET A 51 9.02 -3.70 25.94
CA MET A 51 8.98 -4.58 27.11
C MET A 51 7.60 -4.62 27.79
N VAL A 52 6.64 -3.83 27.30
CA VAL A 52 5.26 -3.85 27.77
C VAL A 52 4.64 -5.24 27.57
N LYS A 53 3.94 -5.73 28.59
CA LYS A 53 3.03 -6.87 28.47
C LYS A 53 1.79 -6.42 27.68
N TRP A 54 1.84 -6.62 26.36
CA TRP A 54 0.75 -6.20 25.47
C TRP A 54 -0.53 -7.00 25.72
N PRO A 55 -1.72 -6.37 25.57
CA PRO A 55 -3.00 -7.07 25.58
C PRO A 55 -3.01 -8.23 24.59
N GLU A 56 -3.80 -9.26 24.89
CA GLU A 56 -3.79 -10.52 24.13
C GLU A 56 -4.08 -10.34 22.65
N TYR A 57 -5.09 -9.55 22.27
CA TYR A 57 -5.42 -9.31 20.86
C TYR A 57 -4.25 -8.70 20.08
N VAL A 58 -3.45 -7.82 20.70
CA VAL A 58 -2.25 -7.24 20.08
C VAL A 58 -1.17 -8.30 19.90
N ARG A 59 -0.96 -9.16 20.91
CA ARG A 59 0.00 -10.27 20.84
C ARG A 59 -0.38 -11.24 19.71
N LEU A 60 -1.64 -11.64 19.65
CA LEU A 60 -2.16 -12.58 18.65
C LEU A 60 -2.02 -12.04 17.22
N GLN A 61 -2.37 -10.77 16.98
CA GLN A 61 -2.20 -10.13 15.67
C GLN A 61 -0.73 -10.06 15.24
N ARG A 62 0.19 -9.70 16.17
CA ARG A 62 1.63 -9.67 15.91
C ARG A 62 2.20 -11.07 15.63
N GLN A 63 1.80 -12.06 16.42
CA GLN A 63 2.18 -13.46 16.24
C GLN A 63 1.68 -14.02 14.90
N ARG A 64 0.42 -13.75 14.51
CA ARG A 64 -0.15 -14.12 13.20
C ARG A 64 0.70 -13.56 12.05
N LYS A 65 1.12 -12.29 12.14
CA LYS A 65 2.00 -11.67 11.14
C LYS A 65 3.39 -12.32 11.10
N ILE A 66 3.99 -12.60 12.26
CA ILE A 66 5.30 -13.25 12.34
C ILE A 66 5.24 -14.66 11.77
N LEU A 67 4.22 -15.43 12.12
CA LEU A 67 4.03 -16.80 11.64
C LEU A 67 3.91 -16.85 10.11
N ARG A 68 3.14 -15.93 9.50
CA ARG A 68 3.05 -15.78 8.03
C ARG A 68 4.40 -15.47 7.36
N LEU A 69 5.32 -14.79 8.04
CA LEU A 69 6.66 -14.50 7.50
C LEU A 69 7.62 -15.68 7.67
N ARG A 70 7.45 -16.50 8.72
CA ARG A 70 8.35 -17.59 9.08
C ARG A 70 8.04 -18.88 8.33
N LEU A 71 6.76 -19.21 8.18
CA LEU A 71 6.34 -20.40 7.45
C LEU A 71 6.61 -20.24 5.96
N LYS A 72 6.82 -21.36 5.26
CA LYS A 72 6.79 -21.39 3.80
C LYS A 72 5.34 -21.20 3.35
N VAL A 73 5.11 -20.17 2.54
CA VAL A 73 3.78 -19.81 2.05
C VAL A 73 3.61 -20.33 0.63
N PRO A 74 2.54 -21.09 0.35
CA PRO A 74 2.26 -21.58 -1.00
C PRO A 74 2.17 -20.42 -2.03
N PRO A 75 2.59 -20.64 -3.29
CA PRO A 75 2.59 -19.60 -4.32
C PRO A 75 1.22 -18.93 -4.55
N SER A 76 0.13 -19.71 -4.44
CA SER A 76 -1.24 -19.23 -4.57
C SER A 76 -1.64 -18.16 -3.54
N LEU A 77 -1.00 -18.17 -2.37
CA LEU A 77 -1.18 -17.15 -1.32
C LEU A 77 -0.08 -16.09 -1.40
N ALA A 78 1.15 -16.48 -1.74
CA ALA A 78 2.30 -15.59 -1.84
C ALA A 78 2.10 -14.49 -2.89
N GLN A 79 1.38 -14.77 -3.99
CA GLN A 79 1.07 -13.77 -5.02
C GLN A 79 0.40 -12.50 -4.47
N PHE A 80 -0.39 -12.58 -3.38
CA PHE A 80 -1.03 -11.41 -2.76
C PHE A 80 -0.04 -10.52 -1.97
N GLN A 81 1.19 -10.98 -1.75
CA GLN A 81 2.26 -10.14 -1.20
C GLN A 81 2.83 -9.19 -2.26
N HIS A 82 2.72 -9.56 -3.53
CA HIS A 82 3.17 -8.77 -4.67
C HIS A 82 2.02 -7.86 -5.13
N VAL A 83 2.12 -6.58 -4.76
CA VAL A 83 1.11 -5.56 -5.06
C VAL A 83 1.60 -4.60 -6.14
N LEU A 84 0.64 -3.99 -6.83
CA LEU A 84 0.87 -2.96 -7.84
C LEU A 84 1.59 -1.78 -7.18
N ASP A 85 2.55 -1.22 -7.91
CA ASP A 85 3.32 -0.08 -7.41
C ASP A 85 2.41 1.13 -7.15
N ARG A 86 2.90 2.05 -6.31
CA ARG A 86 2.10 3.19 -5.83
C ARG A 86 1.64 4.11 -6.97
N ASN A 87 2.45 4.27 -8.01
CA ASN A 87 2.19 5.24 -9.08
C ASN A 87 1.13 4.70 -10.03
N THR A 88 1.30 3.45 -10.49
CA THR A 88 0.29 2.79 -11.35
C THR A 88 -1.02 2.59 -10.59
N ALA A 89 -0.96 2.27 -9.30
CA ALA A 89 -2.17 2.20 -8.47
C ALA A 89 -2.87 3.57 -8.37
N ALA A 90 -2.14 4.67 -8.22
CA ALA A 90 -2.74 6.01 -8.18
C ALA A 90 -3.46 6.36 -9.50
N GLN A 91 -2.87 6.01 -10.64
CA GLN A 91 -3.49 6.15 -11.96
C GLN A 91 -4.78 5.31 -12.08
N ALA A 92 -4.73 4.04 -11.65
CA ALA A 92 -5.92 3.19 -11.61
C ALA A 92 -7.05 3.82 -10.77
N PHE A 93 -6.74 4.33 -9.57
CA PHE A 93 -7.74 4.98 -8.71
C PHE A 93 -8.27 6.29 -9.30
N LYS A 94 -7.43 7.06 -10.00
CA LYS A 94 -7.87 8.28 -10.71
C LYS A 94 -8.92 7.94 -11.77
N LEU A 95 -8.68 6.90 -12.56
CA LEU A 95 -9.64 6.40 -13.55
C LEU A 95 -10.91 5.88 -12.88
N LEU A 96 -10.80 5.00 -11.87
CA LEU A 96 -11.95 4.45 -11.15
C LEU A 96 -12.86 5.53 -10.52
N ASN A 97 -12.28 6.63 -10.05
CA ASN A 97 -13.04 7.73 -9.47
C ASN A 97 -13.96 8.44 -10.48
N LYS A 98 -13.65 8.39 -11.79
CA LYS A 98 -14.53 8.90 -12.85
C LYS A 98 -15.75 8.00 -13.07
N TYR A 99 -15.63 6.71 -12.76
CA TYR A 99 -16.64 5.67 -13.03
C TYR A 99 -17.34 5.15 -11.76
N ARG A 100 -17.40 5.97 -10.70
CA ARG A 100 -18.02 5.56 -9.44
C ARG A 100 -19.52 5.28 -9.63
N PRO A 101 -20.05 4.22 -9.01
CA PRO A 101 -21.49 3.97 -9.03
C PRO A 101 -22.23 5.04 -8.22
N GLU A 102 -23.48 5.32 -8.62
CA GLU A 102 -24.33 6.33 -7.98
C GLU A 102 -24.51 6.08 -6.48
N THR A 103 -24.57 7.17 -5.71
CA THR A 103 -24.98 7.11 -4.30
C THR A 103 -26.49 6.91 -4.19
N LYS A 104 -26.97 6.53 -2.99
CA LYS A 104 -28.42 6.39 -2.74
C LYS A 104 -29.18 7.71 -2.96
N VAL A 105 -28.54 8.83 -2.66
CA VAL A 105 -29.13 10.18 -2.81
C VAL A 105 -29.23 10.54 -4.30
N GLU A 106 -28.12 10.40 -5.03
CA GLU A 106 -28.08 10.61 -6.50
C GLU A 106 -29.07 9.70 -7.22
N LYS A 107 -29.20 8.43 -6.79
CA LYS A 107 -30.17 7.50 -7.35
C LYS A 107 -31.60 7.98 -7.14
N LYS A 108 -31.93 8.50 -5.96
CA LYS A 108 -33.27 9.05 -5.66
C LYS A 108 -33.57 10.23 -6.56
N GLU A 109 -32.61 11.15 -6.71
CA GLU A 109 -32.76 12.31 -7.60
C GLU A 109 -32.90 11.92 -9.07
N ARG A 110 -32.11 10.94 -9.53
CA ARG A 110 -32.22 10.41 -10.90
C ARG A 110 -33.60 9.82 -11.14
N LEU A 111 -34.11 8.98 -10.22
CA LEU A 111 -35.43 8.39 -10.35
C LEU A 111 -36.55 9.43 -10.33
N LEU A 112 -36.42 10.48 -9.51
CA LEU A 112 -37.37 11.60 -9.50
C LEU A 112 -37.37 12.34 -10.84
N LYS A 113 -36.19 12.68 -11.38
CA LYS A 113 -36.05 13.34 -12.68
C LYS A 113 -36.57 12.48 -13.83
N GLU A 114 -36.31 11.17 -13.79
CA GLU A 114 -36.84 10.22 -14.76
C GLU A 114 -38.37 10.16 -14.67
N ALA A 115 -38.93 10.08 -13.47
CA ALA A 115 -40.39 10.05 -13.27
C ALA A 115 -41.08 11.33 -13.74
N THR A 116 -40.49 12.52 -13.49
CA THR A 116 -41.05 13.78 -13.96
C THR A 116 -40.99 13.89 -15.48
N ALA A 117 -39.88 13.51 -16.11
CA ALA A 117 -39.73 13.55 -17.57
C ALA A 117 -40.68 12.57 -18.28
N VAL A 118 -40.90 11.39 -17.70
CA VAL A 118 -41.89 10.43 -18.22
C VAL A 118 -43.32 10.96 -18.07
N LYS A 119 -43.63 11.63 -16.95
CA LYS A 119 -44.92 12.31 -16.77
C LYS A 119 -45.15 13.43 -17.80
N GLU A 120 -44.09 14.11 -18.22
CA GLU A 120 -44.09 15.12 -19.29
C GLU A 120 -44.12 14.53 -20.72
N GLY A 121 -44.27 13.20 -20.86
CA GLY A 121 -44.48 12.54 -22.15
C GLY A 121 -43.21 12.08 -22.86
N LYS A 122 -42.02 12.19 -22.24
CA LYS A 122 -40.77 11.66 -22.82
C LYS A 122 -40.64 10.15 -22.56
N LYS A 123 -40.14 9.40 -23.55
CA LYS A 123 -39.87 7.97 -23.36
C LYS A 123 -38.67 7.76 -22.43
N LYS A 124 -38.73 6.70 -21.62
CA LYS A 124 -37.72 6.37 -20.61
C LYS A 124 -36.30 6.21 -21.19
N GLU A 125 -36.20 5.70 -22.42
CA GLU A 125 -34.95 5.44 -23.14
C GLU A 125 -34.23 6.73 -23.57
N ASP A 126 -34.99 7.78 -23.91
CA ASP A 126 -34.44 9.09 -24.29
C ASP A 126 -33.91 9.85 -23.06
N VAL A 127 -34.46 9.58 -21.89
CA VAL A 127 -34.13 10.27 -20.63
C VAL A 127 -32.92 9.66 -19.93
N SER A 128 -32.71 8.33 -20.04
CA SER A 128 -31.69 7.63 -19.25
C SER A 128 -30.76 6.78 -20.13
N LYS A 129 -29.60 7.35 -20.49
CA LYS A 129 -28.53 6.64 -21.21
C LYS A 129 -27.86 5.60 -20.31
N LYS A 130 -27.40 4.47 -20.89
CA LYS A 130 -26.67 3.41 -20.18
C LYS A 130 -25.49 4.00 -19.38
N PRO A 131 -25.45 3.85 -18.05
CA PRO A 131 -24.38 4.42 -17.24
C PRO A 131 -23.11 3.55 -17.31
N TYR A 132 -21.97 4.21 -17.47
CA TYR A 132 -20.65 3.58 -17.33
C TYR A 132 -20.26 3.58 -15.87
N THR A 133 -20.19 2.40 -15.26
CA THR A 133 -19.87 2.25 -13.83
C THR A 133 -18.90 1.11 -13.60
N VAL A 134 -18.05 1.28 -12.58
CA VAL A 134 -17.24 0.20 -12.03
C VAL A 134 -18.17 -0.88 -11.52
N LYS A 135 -17.92 -2.12 -11.94
CA LYS A 135 -18.63 -3.30 -11.46
C LYS A 135 -17.95 -3.81 -10.19
N TYR A 136 -18.77 -4.19 -9.22
CA TYR A 136 -18.30 -4.67 -7.92
C TYR A 136 -19.15 -5.83 -7.43
N GLY A 137 -18.65 -6.50 -6.39
CA GLY A 137 -19.25 -7.71 -5.83
C GLY A 137 -18.63 -8.95 -6.44
N LEU A 138 -18.20 -9.88 -5.59
CA LEU A 138 -17.42 -11.04 -5.99
C LEU A 138 -18.13 -11.87 -7.07
N ASN A 139 -19.36 -12.32 -6.80
CA ASN A 139 -20.12 -13.18 -7.71
C ASN A 139 -20.39 -12.50 -9.07
N HIS A 140 -20.73 -11.21 -9.05
CA HIS A 140 -20.98 -10.47 -10.28
C HIS A 140 -19.69 -10.29 -11.10
N VAL A 141 -18.57 -9.96 -10.45
CA VAL A 141 -17.29 -9.81 -11.15
C VAL A 141 -16.80 -11.15 -11.72
N VAL A 142 -16.97 -12.26 -10.99
CA VAL A 142 -16.66 -13.61 -11.49
C VAL A 142 -17.44 -13.90 -12.77
N GLY A 143 -18.76 -13.67 -12.78
CA GLY A 143 -19.56 -13.86 -13.99
C GLY A 143 -19.14 -12.96 -15.16
N LEU A 144 -18.64 -11.73 -14.90
CA LEU A 144 -18.11 -10.85 -15.94
C LEU A 144 -16.76 -11.35 -16.50
N ILE A 145 -15.94 -11.97 -15.66
CA ILE A 145 -14.67 -12.58 -16.08
C ILE A 145 -14.94 -13.79 -16.96
N GLU A 146 -15.86 -14.67 -16.52
CA GLU A 146 -16.20 -15.89 -17.26
C GLU A 146 -16.78 -15.58 -18.64
N ASN A 147 -17.64 -14.55 -18.72
CA ASN A 147 -18.22 -14.07 -19.97
C ASN A 147 -17.26 -13.19 -20.80
N LYS A 148 -16.00 -13.01 -20.39
CA LYS A 148 -15.00 -12.15 -21.04
C LYS A 148 -15.47 -10.71 -21.29
N LYS A 149 -16.33 -10.18 -20.42
CA LYS A 149 -16.85 -8.80 -20.48
C LYS A 149 -16.00 -7.79 -19.69
N ALA A 150 -15.15 -8.27 -18.79
CA ALA A 150 -14.26 -7.42 -18.02
C ALA A 150 -13.01 -7.05 -18.83
N SER A 151 -12.69 -5.75 -18.86
CA SER A 151 -11.47 -5.22 -19.49
C SER A 151 -10.29 -5.18 -18.51
N LEU A 152 -10.56 -4.92 -17.22
CA LEU A 152 -9.54 -4.88 -16.17
C LEU A 152 -10.15 -5.30 -14.83
N VAL A 153 -9.45 -6.16 -14.08
CA VAL A 153 -9.87 -6.63 -12.75
C VAL A 153 -8.87 -6.20 -11.68
N LEU A 154 -9.36 -5.65 -10.59
CA LEU A 154 -8.55 -5.19 -9.46
C LEU A 154 -8.90 -5.97 -8.20
N ILE A 155 -7.90 -6.66 -7.66
CA ILE A 155 -8.04 -7.57 -6.53
C ILE A 155 -7.29 -6.99 -5.32
N PRO A 156 -7.92 -6.79 -4.17
CA PRO A 156 -7.22 -6.34 -2.96
C PRO A 156 -6.38 -7.46 -2.33
N ASN A 157 -5.30 -7.08 -1.65
CA ASN A 157 -4.37 -8.02 -1.02
C ASN A 157 -4.71 -8.47 0.41
N ASP A 158 -5.68 -7.82 1.06
CA ASP A 158 -6.00 -7.94 2.49
C ASP A 158 -7.43 -8.42 2.75
N VAL A 159 -7.98 -9.22 1.82
CA VAL A 159 -9.25 -9.93 2.02
C VAL A 159 -9.08 -10.99 3.10
N ASP A 160 -10.04 -11.05 4.01
CA ASP A 160 -10.16 -12.05 5.07
C ASP A 160 -11.66 -12.41 5.08
N PRO A 161 -12.07 -13.63 4.70
CA PRO A 161 -11.26 -14.82 4.34
C PRO A 161 -10.59 -14.75 2.95
N ILE A 162 -9.39 -15.33 2.79
CA ILE A 162 -8.58 -15.23 1.56
C ILE A 162 -9.09 -16.16 0.44
N GLU A 163 -9.82 -17.19 0.81
CA GLU A 163 -10.45 -18.20 -0.05
C GLU A 163 -11.40 -17.55 -1.08
N LEU A 164 -11.98 -16.41 -0.73
CA LEU A 164 -12.86 -15.63 -1.59
C LEU A 164 -12.17 -15.09 -2.85
N VAL A 165 -10.85 -14.87 -2.81
CA VAL A 165 -10.11 -14.22 -3.92
C VAL A 165 -8.95 -15.05 -4.44
N VAL A 166 -8.57 -16.13 -3.76
CA VAL A 166 -7.39 -16.94 -4.11
C VAL A 166 -7.44 -17.50 -5.55
N PHE A 167 -8.63 -17.79 -6.06
CA PHE A 167 -8.83 -18.35 -7.40
C PHE A 167 -8.87 -17.29 -8.51
N LEU A 168 -9.06 -16.01 -8.18
CA LEU A 168 -9.30 -14.95 -9.17
C LEU A 168 -8.12 -14.69 -10.11
N PRO A 169 -6.84 -14.65 -9.65
CA PRO A 169 -5.70 -14.50 -10.56
C PRO A 169 -5.66 -15.60 -11.63
N SER A 170 -5.86 -16.85 -11.21
CA SER A 170 -5.90 -18.02 -12.10
C SER A 170 -7.08 -17.94 -13.08
N LEU A 171 -8.26 -17.51 -12.61
CA LEU A 171 -9.44 -17.33 -13.45
C LEU A 171 -9.22 -16.23 -14.50
N CYS A 172 -8.67 -15.08 -14.09
CA CYS A 172 -8.34 -13.99 -15.00
C CYS A 172 -7.31 -14.42 -16.05
N LYS A 173 -6.27 -15.17 -15.65
CA LYS A 173 -5.27 -15.72 -16.58
C LYS A 173 -5.90 -16.69 -17.58
N LYS A 174 -6.76 -17.60 -17.14
CA LYS A 174 -7.46 -18.57 -18.01
C LYS A 174 -8.37 -17.87 -19.02
N MET A 175 -9.07 -16.81 -18.61
CA MET A 175 -9.95 -16.04 -19.48
C MET A 175 -9.23 -14.98 -20.32
N GLY A 176 -7.93 -14.76 -20.10
CA GLY A 176 -7.12 -13.77 -20.82
C GLY A 176 -7.36 -12.32 -20.38
N ILE A 177 -7.90 -12.10 -19.19
CA ILE A 177 -8.28 -10.77 -18.69
C ILE A 177 -7.13 -10.20 -17.83
N PRO A 178 -6.67 -8.98 -18.10
CA PRO A 178 -5.69 -8.28 -17.26
C PRO A 178 -6.19 -8.11 -15.83
N TYR A 179 -5.36 -8.47 -14.85
CA TYR A 179 -5.65 -8.29 -13.44
C TYR A 179 -4.47 -7.65 -12.70
N ALA A 180 -4.76 -6.90 -11.64
CA ALA A 180 -3.74 -6.39 -10.74
C ALA A 180 -4.14 -6.58 -9.28
N ILE A 181 -3.14 -6.83 -8.43
CA ILE A 181 -3.33 -6.91 -6.98
C ILE A 181 -3.03 -5.54 -6.36
N ILE A 182 -4.00 -4.95 -5.67
CA ILE A 182 -3.92 -3.62 -5.06
C ILE A 182 -3.84 -3.71 -3.55
N LYS A 183 -3.10 -2.79 -2.93
CA LYS A 183 -3.03 -2.68 -1.48
C LYS A 183 -4.30 -2.04 -0.90
N GLY A 184 -5.04 -2.80 -0.09
CA GLY A 184 -6.12 -2.32 0.76
C GLY A 184 -7.53 -2.40 0.15
N LYS A 185 -8.36 -3.33 0.64
CA LYS A 185 -9.78 -3.51 0.31
C LYS A 185 -10.64 -2.32 0.71
N ALA A 186 -10.23 -1.57 1.73
CA ALA A 186 -10.88 -0.34 2.14
C ALA A 186 -10.80 0.73 1.03
N ARG A 187 -9.64 0.84 0.35
CA ARG A 187 -9.47 1.80 -0.77
C ARG A 187 -10.34 1.45 -1.97
N LEU A 188 -10.55 0.17 -2.24
CA LEU A 188 -11.51 -0.25 -3.27
C LEU A 188 -12.95 0.01 -2.80
N GLY A 189 -13.24 -0.19 -1.52
CA GLY A 189 -14.55 0.12 -0.91
C GLY A 189 -14.95 1.57 -1.07
N THR A 190 -14.04 2.52 -0.87
CA THR A 190 -14.35 3.96 -0.98
C THR A 190 -14.82 4.33 -2.39
N VAL A 191 -14.25 3.74 -3.45
CA VAL A 191 -14.67 3.95 -4.84
C VAL A 191 -16.16 3.63 -5.00
N VAL A 192 -16.64 2.54 -4.41
CA VAL A 192 -18.03 2.05 -4.56
C VAL A 192 -18.96 2.43 -3.40
N HIS A 193 -18.56 3.40 -2.57
CA HIS A 193 -19.34 3.86 -1.41
C HIS A 193 -19.64 2.75 -0.39
N LYS A 194 -18.70 1.82 -0.19
CA LYS A 194 -18.75 0.75 0.81
C LYS A 194 -17.56 0.82 1.77
N LYS A 195 -17.67 0.17 2.93
CA LYS A 195 -16.55 0.06 3.88
C LYS A 195 -15.37 -0.71 3.26
N THR A 196 -15.68 -1.75 2.49
CA THR A 196 -14.70 -2.61 1.82
C THR A 196 -15.30 -3.13 0.51
N ALA A 197 -14.44 -3.50 -0.44
CA ALA A 197 -14.82 -4.24 -1.64
C ALA A 197 -13.84 -5.40 -1.85
N ALA A 198 -14.36 -6.58 -2.19
CA ALA A 198 -13.54 -7.78 -2.40
C ALA A 198 -12.87 -7.82 -3.78
N VAL A 199 -13.49 -7.22 -4.81
CA VAL A 199 -12.98 -7.11 -6.18
C VAL A 199 -13.68 -5.93 -6.85
N LEU A 200 -12.98 -5.23 -7.74
CA LEU A 200 -13.57 -4.28 -8.70
C LEU A 200 -13.23 -4.70 -10.12
N ALA A 201 -14.13 -4.45 -11.06
CA ALA A 201 -13.89 -4.66 -12.48
C ALA A 201 -14.37 -3.47 -13.32
N LEU A 202 -13.58 -3.13 -14.33
CA LEU A 202 -13.99 -2.24 -15.41
C LEU A 202 -14.44 -3.11 -16.59
N THR A 203 -15.59 -2.78 -17.17
CA THR A 203 -16.15 -3.47 -18.35
C THR A 203 -15.93 -2.60 -19.57
N GLU A 204 -16.61 -1.46 -19.60
CA GLU A 204 -16.51 -0.44 -20.65
C GLU A 204 -16.11 0.91 -20.02
N VAL A 205 -15.39 1.73 -20.80
CA VAL A 205 -15.09 3.13 -20.47
C VAL A 205 -15.55 4.03 -21.62
N ARG A 206 -15.75 5.31 -21.33
CA ARG A 206 -16.04 6.33 -22.34
C ARG A 206 -14.88 6.44 -23.32
N SER A 207 -15.17 6.91 -24.54
CA SER A 207 -14.18 7.06 -25.61
C SER A 207 -12.98 7.91 -25.19
N GLU A 208 -13.21 8.98 -24.45
CA GLU A 208 -12.20 9.90 -23.91
C GLU A 208 -11.16 9.23 -22.99
N ASP A 209 -11.57 8.20 -22.23
CA ASP A 209 -10.71 7.51 -21.26
C ASP A 209 -10.10 6.20 -21.80
N LYS A 210 -10.42 5.79 -23.04
CA LYS A 210 -9.90 4.54 -23.64
C LYS A 210 -8.37 4.51 -23.67
N ASN A 211 -7.74 5.65 -23.98
CA ASN A 211 -6.28 5.76 -24.02
C ASN A 211 -5.65 5.62 -22.63
N GLU A 212 -6.28 6.19 -21.59
CA GLU A 212 -5.83 6.06 -20.20
C GLU A 212 -5.95 4.60 -19.72
N LEU A 213 -7.07 3.95 -20.04
CA LEU A 213 -7.28 2.53 -19.73
C LEU A 213 -6.28 1.63 -20.46
N SER A 214 -6.03 1.86 -21.75
CA SER A 214 -5.12 1.02 -22.55
C SER A 214 -3.69 1.07 -22.01
N LYS A 215 -3.20 2.25 -21.62
CA LYS A 215 -1.88 2.41 -20.98
C LYS A 215 -1.80 1.64 -19.67
N LEU A 216 -2.84 1.76 -18.84
CA LEU A 216 -2.92 1.06 -17.56
C LEU A 216 -2.96 -0.46 -17.74
N VAL A 217 -3.76 -0.94 -18.69
CA VAL A 217 -3.87 -2.36 -19.03
C VAL A 217 -2.53 -2.93 -19.51
N SER A 218 -1.81 -2.20 -20.38
CA SER A 218 -0.48 -2.63 -20.84
C SER A 218 0.49 -2.80 -19.67
N ALA A 219 0.62 -1.78 -18.82
CA ALA A 219 1.52 -1.84 -17.67
C ALA A 219 1.17 -2.97 -16.68
N ILE A 220 -0.13 -3.25 -16.50
CA ILE A 220 -0.61 -4.33 -15.63
C ILE A 220 -0.36 -5.71 -16.25
N LYS A 221 -0.55 -5.85 -17.57
CA LYS A 221 -0.36 -7.11 -18.29
C LYS A 221 1.07 -7.62 -18.15
N ASP A 222 2.05 -6.75 -18.37
CA ASP A 222 3.49 -7.05 -18.25
C ASP A 222 3.87 -7.42 -16.80
N GLY A 223 3.21 -6.79 -15.82
CA GLY A 223 3.46 -7.00 -14.39
C GLY A 223 2.86 -8.28 -13.82
N TYR A 224 1.70 -8.71 -14.32
CA TYR A 224 0.90 -9.78 -13.71
C TYR A 224 0.61 -10.94 -14.67
N LEU A 225 0.02 -10.66 -15.83
CA LEU A 225 -0.48 -11.70 -16.72
C LEU A 225 0.66 -12.49 -17.36
N GLU A 226 1.72 -11.81 -17.79
CA GLU A 226 2.89 -12.44 -18.42
C GLU A 226 3.77 -13.15 -17.39
N LYS A 227 3.90 -12.58 -16.18
CA LYS A 227 4.70 -13.16 -15.08
C LYS A 227 3.95 -14.22 -14.26
N HIS A 228 2.71 -14.53 -14.62
CA HIS A 228 1.85 -15.45 -13.86
C HIS A 228 2.51 -16.82 -13.60
N ASP A 229 3.19 -17.40 -14.60
CA ASP A 229 3.79 -18.72 -14.47
C ASP A 229 5.04 -18.73 -13.57
N GLN A 230 5.78 -17.62 -13.55
CA GLN A 230 6.86 -17.42 -12.59
C GLN A 230 6.31 -17.31 -11.17
N VAL A 231 5.28 -16.48 -10.98
CA VAL A 231 4.63 -16.26 -9.68
C VAL A 231 4.02 -17.56 -9.14
N ARG A 232 3.43 -18.41 -10.00
CA ARG A 232 2.87 -19.71 -9.62
C ARG A 232 3.91 -20.69 -9.06
N ARG A 233 5.19 -20.53 -9.40
CA ARG A 233 6.29 -21.39 -8.93
C ARG A 233 7.01 -20.81 -7.71
N GLN A 234 6.86 -19.52 -7.46
CA GLN A 234 7.57 -18.83 -6.39
C GLN A 234 6.88 -19.02 -5.04
N TRP A 235 7.55 -19.75 -4.15
CA TRP A 235 7.12 -19.85 -2.76
C TRP A 235 7.47 -18.58 -1.99
N GLY A 236 6.58 -18.17 -1.09
CA GLY A 236 6.79 -17.04 -0.19
C GLY A 236 7.24 -17.46 1.21
N GLY A 237 7.52 -16.47 2.06
CA GLY A 237 7.84 -16.70 3.47
C GLY A 237 9.24 -17.29 3.69
N GLY A 238 9.43 -18.05 4.77
CA GLY A 238 10.75 -18.56 5.17
C GLY A 238 11.75 -17.48 5.62
N ILE A 239 11.27 -16.27 5.91
CA ILE A 239 12.12 -15.14 6.30
C ILE A 239 12.46 -15.31 7.77
N MET A 240 13.74 -15.35 8.15
CA MET A 240 14.17 -15.45 9.54
C MET A 240 14.07 -14.12 10.29
N GLY A 241 14.12 -14.17 11.63
CA GLY A 241 14.09 -12.97 12.46
C GLY A 241 15.40 -12.17 12.41
N PRO A 242 15.36 -10.84 12.64
CA PRO A 242 16.57 -10.01 12.57
C PRO A 242 17.70 -10.47 13.49
N LYS A 243 17.39 -10.93 14.71
CA LYS A 243 18.40 -11.47 15.64
C LYS A 243 19.09 -12.73 15.09
N ALA A 244 18.34 -13.61 14.43
CA ALA A 244 18.88 -14.83 13.82
C ALA A 244 19.71 -14.49 12.58
N GLN A 245 19.22 -13.59 11.72
CA GLN A 245 19.97 -13.09 10.57
C GLN A 245 21.29 -12.43 10.99
N MET A 246 21.27 -11.54 12.00
CA MET A 246 22.49 -10.92 12.52
C MET A 246 23.51 -11.94 13.07
N ARG A 247 23.03 -13.01 13.72
CA ARG A 247 23.92 -14.09 14.18
C ARG A 247 24.60 -14.80 13.01
N ILE A 248 23.85 -15.11 11.96
CA ILE A 248 24.38 -15.76 10.74
C ILE A 248 25.38 -14.83 10.06
N VAL A 249 25.03 -13.55 9.87
CA VAL A 249 25.92 -12.55 9.26
C VAL A 249 27.20 -12.39 10.08
N LYS A 250 27.12 -12.33 11.41
CA LYS A 250 28.32 -12.26 12.27
C LYS A 250 29.22 -13.49 12.09
N LYS A 251 28.64 -14.68 12.01
CA LYS A 251 29.39 -15.92 11.76
C LYS A 251 30.04 -15.94 10.37
N GLN A 252 29.31 -15.51 9.34
CA GLN A 252 29.83 -15.40 7.96
C GLN A 252 31.01 -14.44 7.90
N LYS A 253 30.89 -13.24 8.49
CA LYS A 253 31.98 -12.26 8.55
C LYS A 253 33.22 -12.79 9.26
N ALA A 254 33.04 -13.54 10.35
CA ALA A 254 34.16 -14.14 11.08
C ALA A 254 34.87 -15.21 10.24
N LEU A 255 34.11 -16.02 9.49
CA LEU A 255 34.66 -17.02 8.59
C LEU A 255 35.38 -16.39 7.40
N GLU A 256 34.76 -15.41 6.73
CA GLU A 256 35.38 -14.64 5.64
C GLU A 256 36.68 -13.97 6.07
N ALA A 257 36.75 -13.43 7.28
CA ALA A 257 37.98 -12.86 7.82
C ALA A 257 39.07 -13.92 8.07
N ALA A 258 38.68 -15.14 8.47
CA ALA A 258 39.61 -16.24 8.67
C ALA A 258 40.15 -16.83 7.36
N THR A 259 39.35 -16.82 6.28
CA THR A 259 39.77 -17.33 4.95
C THR A 259 40.51 -16.30 4.09
N LYS A 260 40.58 -15.03 4.51
CA LYS A 260 41.27 -13.95 3.78
C LYS A 260 42.77 -13.82 4.09
N ILE A 261 43.34 -14.86 4.70
CA ILE A 261 44.80 -15.06 4.88
C ILE A 261 45.31 -15.79 3.63
#